data_AF-A0A7W4VJ58-F1
#
_entry.id   AF-A0A7W4VJ58-F1
#
_cell.length_a   1.000
_cell.length_b   1.000
_cell.length_c   1.000
_cell.angle_alpha   90.00
_cell.angle_beta   90.00
_cell.angle_gamma   90.00
#
_symmetry.space_group_name_H-M   'P 1'
#
loop_
_entity.id
_entity.type
_entity.pdbx_description
1 polymer ?
#
loop_
_entity_poly.entity_id
_entity_poly.type
_entity_poly.pdbx_seq_one_letter_code
_entity_poly.pdbx_strand_id
1 'polypeptide(L)'
;MGVGQQNTNRQQDNGNEDWDALKGDVGDIADAAVERSRYFIDTAREQATDYVDRRKDDIAQSVADFATSLRESTHSFDERPNIRAVVDTAAEGLEQLAGSIRDRSFADFFNDFEDVVRRRPATVAAVSVAVGFLAARFIKSTAEDLRYDSMNAGSSQGGQRRTRPQGQQGQQRSRANASA
;
A
#
# COMPACT_ATOMS: atom_id res chain seq x y z
N MET A 1 46.29 -24.41 -38.71
CA MET A 1 46.18 -24.39 -37.22
C MET A 1 46.94 -23.17 -36.74
N GLY A 2 46.43 -22.21 -35.99
CA GLY A 2 45.08 -21.97 -35.48
C GLY A 2 44.94 -20.46 -35.27
N VAL A 3 43.79 -19.92 -35.64
CA VAL A 3 43.41 -18.54 -35.32
C VAL A 3 43.02 -18.49 -33.86
N GLY A 4 43.78 -17.71 -33.08
CA GLY A 4 43.57 -17.51 -31.66
C GLY A 4 42.28 -16.73 -31.40
N GLN A 5 41.48 -17.30 -30.49
CA GLN A 5 40.29 -16.72 -29.89
C GLN A 5 40.60 -15.32 -29.33
N GLN A 6 40.07 -14.30 -29.98
CA GLN A 6 40.00 -12.96 -29.39
C GLN A 6 38.58 -12.74 -28.86
N ASN A 7 38.56 -12.33 -27.59
CA ASN A 7 37.66 -11.31 -27.06
C ASN A 7 36.32 -11.77 -26.47
N THR A 8 36.34 -12.24 -25.21
CA THR A 8 35.14 -12.36 -24.36
C THR A 8 35.27 -11.72 -22.97
N ASN A 9 36.34 -10.98 -22.65
CA ASN A 9 36.64 -10.61 -21.25
C ASN A 9 36.45 -9.13 -20.88
N ARG A 10 35.50 -8.39 -21.49
CA ARG A 10 35.29 -6.95 -21.24
C ARG A 10 33.93 -6.58 -20.64
N GLN A 11 33.18 -7.55 -20.13
CA GLN A 11 31.80 -7.36 -19.67
C GLN A 11 31.61 -7.52 -18.14
N GLN A 12 32.70 -7.64 -17.37
CA GLN A 12 32.64 -7.81 -15.90
C GLN A 12 33.01 -6.56 -15.09
N ASP A 13 33.41 -5.44 -15.72
CA ASP A 13 33.76 -4.20 -14.99
C ASP A 13 32.59 -3.23 -14.76
N ASN A 14 31.64 -3.11 -15.72
CA ASN A 14 30.56 -2.11 -15.62
C ASN A 14 29.57 -2.33 -14.47
N GLY A 15 29.38 -3.57 -14.01
CA GLY A 15 28.41 -3.83 -12.94
C GLY A 15 28.80 -3.20 -11.62
N ASN A 16 30.10 -3.12 -11.34
CA ASN A 16 30.64 -2.75 -10.04
C ASN A 16 30.50 -1.23 -9.81
N GLU A 17 30.70 -0.45 -10.88
CA GLU A 17 30.60 1.00 -10.89
C GLU A 17 29.16 1.48 -10.68
N ASP A 18 28.18 0.84 -11.33
CA ASP A 18 26.76 1.14 -11.15
C ASP A 18 26.27 0.79 -9.73
N TRP A 19 26.76 -0.32 -9.16
CA TRP A 19 26.43 -0.72 -7.80
C TRP A 19 26.98 0.23 -6.75
N ASP A 20 28.21 0.72 -6.93
CA ASP A 20 28.84 1.62 -5.96
C ASP A 20 28.28 3.04 -6.07
N ALA A 21 27.91 3.50 -7.27
CA ALA A 21 27.16 4.75 -7.44
C ALA A 21 25.79 4.69 -6.76
N LEU A 22 25.05 3.58 -6.96
CA LEU A 22 23.74 3.40 -6.33
C LEU A 22 23.83 3.31 -4.80
N LYS A 23 24.85 2.66 -4.25
CA LYS A 23 25.10 2.65 -2.79
C LYS A 23 25.44 4.03 -2.26
N GLY A 24 26.19 4.84 -3.03
CA GLY A 24 26.52 6.22 -2.68
C GLY A 24 25.26 7.08 -2.53
N ASP A 25 24.42 7.12 -3.56
CA ASP A 25 23.17 7.90 -3.54
C ASP A 25 22.22 7.44 -2.42
N VAL A 26 22.08 6.12 -2.24
CA VAL A 26 21.26 5.55 -1.16
C VAL A 26 21.84 5.89 0.22
N GLY A 27 23.17 5.91 0.36
CA GLY A 27 23.86 6.31 1.59
C GLY A 27 23.55 7.75 1.98
N ASP A 28 23.69 8.68 1.05
CA ASP A 28 23.42 10.10 1.29
C ASP A 28 21.94 10.36 1.65
N ILE A 29 21.01 9.69 0.97
CA ILE A 29 19.58 9.76 1.27
C ILE A 29 19.28 9.14 2.64
N ALA A 30 19.91 8.01 2.97
CA ALA A 30 19.72 7.34 4.24
C ALA A 30 20.21 8.22 5.40
N ASP A 31 21.36 8.87 5.29
CA ASP A 31 21.90 9.76 6.32
C ASP A 31 20.95 10.95 6.57
N ALA A 32 20.48 11.60 5.49
CA ALA A 32 19.52 12.70 5.60
C ALA A 32 18.17 12.27 6.20
N ALA A 33 17.73 11.03 5.92
CA ALA A 33 16.49 10.46 6.45
C ALA A 33 16.64 10.07 7.94
N VAL A 34 17.78 9.49 8.33
CA VAL A 34 18.07 9.09 9.71
C VAL A 34 18.08 10.29 10.65
N GLU A 35 18.73 11.39 10.26
CA GLU A 35 18.82 12.61 11.07
C GLU A 35 17.42 13.18 11.40
N ARG A 36 16.54 13.25 10.39
CA ARG A 36 15.18 13.79 10.54
C ARG A 36 14.25 12.83 11.28
N SER A 37 14.42 11.52 11.04
CA SER A 37 13.56 10.52 11.66
C SER A 37 13.83 10.33 13.14
N ARG A 38 15.08 10.47 13.62
CA ARG A 38 15.40 10.33 15.06
C ARG A 38 14.54 11.22 15.96
N TYR A 39 14.49 12.53 15.66
CA TYR A 39 13.69 13.49 16.44
C TYR A 39 12.19 13.16 16.43
N PHE A 40 11.65 12.78 15.27
CA PHE A 40 10.25 12.42 15.13
C PHE A 40 9.92 11.10 15.84
N ILE A 41 10.81 10.10 15.74
CA ILE A 41 10.66 8.79 16.36
C ILE A 41 10.64 8.91 17.88
N ASP A 42 11.53 9.69 18.49
CA ASP A 42 11.55 9.85 19.96
C ASP A 42 10.24 10.46 20.47
N THR A 43 9.76 11.52 19.82
CA THR A 43 8.50 12.19 20.18
C THR A 43 7.28 11.29 19.93
N ALA A 44 7.30 10.52 18.84
CA ALA A 44 6.24 9.57 18.52
C ALA A 44 6.24 8.38 19.48
N ARG A 45 7.42 7.89 19.88
CA ARG A 45 7.59 6.75 20.79
C ARG A 45 6.94 7.05 22.14
N GLU A 46 7.23 8.20 22.75
CA GLU A 46 6.67 8.56 24.05
C GLU A 46 5.13 8.59 24.01
N GLN A 47 4.55 9.28 23.03
CA GLN A 47 3.10 9.41 22.90
C GLN A 47 2.42 8.09 22.51
N ALA A 48 3.03 7.32 21.61
CA ALA A 48 2.48 6.05 21.16
C ALA A 48 2.53 5.00 22.29
N THR A 49 3.63 4.94 23.04
CA THR A 49 3.78 3.99 24.15
C THR A 49 2.67 4.19 25.19
N ASP A 50 2.46 5.42 25.65
CA ASP A 50 1.42 5.74 26.63
C ASP A 50 0.01 5.41 26.15
N TYR A 51 -0.28 5.67 24.88
CA TYR A 51 -1.59 5.38 24.30
C TYR A 51 -1.83 3.88 24.12
N VAL A 52 -0.81 3.18 23.62
CA VAL A 52 -0.89 1.75 23.32
C VAL A 52 -0.91 0.92 24.60
N ASP A 53 -0.12 1.28 25.62
CA ASP A 53 -0.13 0.57 26.91
C ASP A 53 -1.51 0.63 27.58
N ARG A 54 -2.27 1.71 27.38
CA ARG A 54 -3.66 1.83 27.87
C ARG A 54 -4.67 1.00 27.08
N ARG A 55 -4.35 0.63 25.84
CA ARG A 55 -5.24 -0.11 24.92
C ARG A 55 -4.68 -1.48 24.55
N LYS A 56 -3.65 -1.96 25.24
CA LYS A 56 -2.94 -3.18 24.88
C LYS A 56 -3.86 -4.40 24.89
N ASP A 57 -4.81 -4.46 25.82
CA ASP A 57 -5.74 -5.58 25.94
C ASP A 57 -6.73 -5.60 24.76
N ASP A 58 -7.23 -4.44 24.34
CA ASP A 58 -8.11 -4.31 23.16
C ASP A 58 -7.37 -4.70 21.86
N ILE A 59 -6.10 -4.29 21.75
CA ILE A 59 -5.24 -4.61 20.60
C ILE A 59 -4.93 -6.12 20.59
N ALA A 60 -4.49 -6.67 21.72
CA ALA A 60 -4.19 -8.10 21.85
C ALA A 60 -5.41 -8.94 21.48
N GLN A 61 -6.59 -8.56 21.97
CA GLN A 61 -7.84 -9.25 21.65
C GLN A 61 -8.14 -9.19 20.15
N SER A 62 -8.03 -8.01 19.53
CA SER A 62 -8.26 -7.86 18.08
C SER A 62 -7.30 -8.70 17.24
N VAL A 63 -6.04 -8.80 17.66
CA VAL A 63 -5.03 -9.65 16.99
C VAL A 63 -5.35 -11.13 17.17
N ALA A 64 -5.76 -11.56 18.37
CA ALA A 64 -6.15 -12.93 18.65
C ALA A 64 -7.41 -13.34 17.86
N ASP A 65 -8.40 -12.46 17.75
CA ASP A 65 -9.62 -12.68 16.97
C ASP A 65 -9.29 -12.84 15.48
N PHE A 66 -8.34 -12.05 14.98
CA PHE A 66 -7.86 -12.17 13.60
C PHE A 66 -7.08 -13.47 13.36
N ALA A 67 -6.21 -13.86 14.29
CA ALA A 67 -5.50 -15.14 14.24
C ALA A 67 -6.49 -16.32 14.18
N THR A 68 -7.54 -16.26 15.01
CA THR A 68 -8.60 -17.27 15.07
C THR A 68 -9.36 -17.34 13.74
N SER A 69 -9.76 -16.19 13.20
CA SER A 69 -10.47 -16.10 11.91
C SER A 69 -9.62 -16.65 10.75
N LEU A 70 -8.31 -16.40 10.79
CA LEU A 70 -7.37 -16.91 9.81
C LEU A 70 -7.20 -18.43 9.93
N ARG A 71 -7.09 -18.95 11.15
CA ARG A 71 -7.03 -20.39 11.43
C ARG A 71 -8.30 -21.10 10.96
N GLU A 72 -9.47 -20.52 11.22
CA GLU A 72 -10.76 -21.05 10.76
C GLU A 72 -10.85 -21.05 9.22
N SER A 73 -10.36 -19.99 8.57
CA SER A 73 -10.28 -19.91 7.10
C SER A 73 -9.35 -20.97 6.50
N THR A 74 -8.41 -21.50 7.29
CA THR A 74 -7.44 -22.51 6.82
C THR A 74 -8.11 -23.81 6.40
N HIS A 75 -9.28 -24.14 6.96
CA HIS A 75 -10.12 -25.26 6.51
C HIS A 75 -10.49 -25.16 5.02
N SER A 76 -10.57 -23.95 4.46
CA SER A 76 -10.84 -23.75 3.04
C SER A 76 -9.65 -24.11 2.13
N PHE A 77 -8.47 -24.33 2.71
CA PHE A 77 -7.24 -24.66 1.99
C PHE A 77 -6.78 -26.11 2.25
N ASP A 78 -7.68 -26.98 2.72
CA ASP A 78 -7.36 -28.40 2.97
C ASP A 78 -6.82 -29.13 1.73
N GLU A 79 -7.21 -28.69 0.53
CA GLU A 79 -6.72 -29.22 -0.75
C GLU A 79 -5.35 -28.66 -1.18
N ARG A 80 -4.81 -27.67 -0.45
CA ARG A 80 -3.56 -26.96 -0.79
C ARG A 80 -2.60 -26.91 0.41
N PRO A 81 -1.84 -27.99 0.67
CA PRO A 81 -1.03 -28.12 1.89
C PRO A 81 0.02 -27.00 2.05
N ASN A 82 0.59 -26.51 0.95
CA ASN A 82 1.58 -25.43 0.99
C ASN A 82 0.96 -24.10 1.44
N ILE A 83 -0.27 -23.80 1.01
CA ILE A 83 -0.96 -22.57 1.42
C ILE A 83 -1.41 -22.70 2.87
N ARG A 84 -1.98 -23.86 3.23
CA ARG A 84 -2.35 -24.19 4.60
C ARG A 84 -1.18 -23.98 5.56
N ALA A 85 0.00 -24.53 5.28
CA ALA A 85 1.17 -24.37 6.15
C ALA A 85 1.58 -22.90 6.37
N VAL A 86 1.50 -22.09 5.32
CA VAL A 86 1.81 -20.65 5.40
C VAL A 86 0.78 -19.92 6.26
N VAL A 87 -0.50 -20.19 6.06
CA VAL A 87 -1.60 -19.58 6.81
C VAL A 87 -1.55 -20.00 8.28
N ASP A 88 -1.25 -21.27 8.56
CA ASP A 88 -1.07 -21.82 9.91
C ASP A 88 0.05 -21.10 10.66
N THR A 89 1.21 -20.98 10.00
CA THR A 89 2.37 -20.28 10.55
C THR A 89 2.05 -18.80 10.83
N ALA A 90 1.29 -18.16 9.95
CA ALA A 90 0.86 -16.78 10.14
C ALA A 90 -0.10 -16.65 11.34
N ALA A 91 -1.08 -17.54 11.48
CA ALA A 91 -2.01 -17.55 12.60
C ALA A 91 -1.28 -17.76 13.94
N GLU A 92 -0.36 -18.72 14.00
CA GLU A 92 0.47 -18.98 15.18
C GLU A 92 1.35 -17.77 15.56
N GLY A 93 1.93 -17.11 14.55
CA GLY A 93 2.69 -15.88 14.76
C GLY A 93 1.84 -14.74 15.35
N LEU A 94 0.60 -14.59 14.87
CA LEU A 94 -0.34 -13.60 15.39
C LEU A 94 -0.80 -13.92 16.82
N GLU A 95 -1.02 -15.19 17.14
CA GLU A 95 -1.39 -15.61 18.50
C GLU A 95 -0.25 -15.37 19.50
N GLN A 96 0.99 -15.69 19.12
CA GLN A 96 2.18 -15.34 19.90
C GLN A 96 2.32 -13.83 20.08
N LEU A 97 2.04 -13.06 19.03
CA LEU A 97 2.05 -11.60 19.10
C LEU A 97 1.00 -11.08 20.09
N ALA A 98 -0.24 -11.58 20.02
CA ALA A 98 -1.31 -11.20 20.94
C ALA A 98 -0.93 -11.48 22.42
N GLY A 99 -0.34 -12.64 22.70
CA GLY A 99 0.19 -12.96 24.02
C GLY A 99 1.28 -11.98 24.45
N SER A 100 2.25 -11.69 23.58
CA SER A 100 3.33 -10.75 23.88
C SER A 100 2.85 -9.32 24.16
N ILE A 101 1.83 -8.84 23.44
CA ILE A 101 1.23 -7.52 23.63
C ILE A 101 0.52 -7.42 24.99
N ARG A 102 -0.12 -8.50 25.42
CA ARG A 102 -0.83 -8.52 26.71
C ARG A 102 0.15 -8.52 27.89
N ASP A 103 1.21 -9.33 27.78
CA ASP A 103 2.12 -9.62 28.89
C ASP A 103 3.28 -8.60 29.05
N ARG A 104 3.73 -7.95 27.97
CA ARG A 104 4.81 -6.94 28.01
C ARG A 104 4.31 -5.55 27.59
N SER A 105 4.87 -4.50 28.22
CA SER A 105 4.70 -3.12 27.74
C SER A 105 5.39 -2.96 26.38
N PHE A 106 4.78 -2.17 25.49
CA PHE A 106 5.36 -1.89 24.17
C PHE A 106 6.72 -1.20 24.27
N ALA A 107 7.00 -0.47 25.36
CA ALA A 107 8.26 0.21 25.58
C ALA A 107 9.46 -0.75 25.57
N ASP A 108 9.29 -1.92 26.21
CA ASP A 108 10.30 -2.96 26.36
C ASP A 108 10.53 -3.70 25.04
N PHE A 109 9.46 -3.91 24.27
CA PHE A 109 9.54 -4.57 22.96
C PHE A 109 10.41 -3.79 21.97
N PHE A 110 10.34 -2.45 21.98
CA PHE A 110 11.18 -1.62 21.12
C PHE A 110 12.66 -1.69 21.48
N ASN A 111 13.01 -1.89 22.76
CA ASN A 111 14.40 -2.08 23.17
C ASN A 111 14.95 -3.43 22.68
N ASP A 112 14.14 -4.49 22.72
CA ASP A 112 14.51 -5.82 22.22
C ASP A 112 14.60 -5.86 20.68
N PHE A 113 13.90 -4.94 19.98
CA PHE A 113 13.89 -4.89 18.53
C PHE A 113 15.25 -4.48 17.92
N GLU A 114 16.07 -3.75 18.68
CA GLU A 114 17.41 -3.32 18.24
C GLU A 114 18.31 -4.52 17.87
N ASP A 115 18.20 -5.61 18.63
CA ASP A 115 18.97 -6.83 18.39
C ASP A 115 18.54 -7.54 17.09
N VAL A 116 17.25 -7.49 16.75
CA VAL A 116 16.72 -8.06 15.50
C VAL A 116 17.25 -7.29 14.29
N VAL A 117 17.25 -5.96 14.37
CA VAL A 117 17.76 -5.09 13.31
C VAL A 117 19.25 -5.34 13.07
N ARG A 118 20.03 -5.44 14.15
CA ARG A 118 21.47 -5.72 14.06
C ARG A 118 21.78 -7.14 13.57
N ARG A 119 20.95 -8.13 13.91
CA ARG A 119 21.20 -9.55 13.59
C ARG A 119 20.76 -9.96 12.19
N ARG A 120 19.73 -9.31 11.62
CA ARG A 120 19.14 -9.70 10.32
C ARG A 120 18.80 -8.47 9.45
N PRO A 121 19.78 -7.67 9.03
CA PRO A 121 19.54 -6.45 8.27
C PRO A 121 18.77 -6.69 6.96
N ALA A 122 19.04 -7.80 6.26
CA ALA A 122 18.35 -8.13 5.01
C ALA A 122 16.85 -8.42 5.19
N THR A 123 16.47 -9.13 6.26
CA THR A 123 15.05 -9.42 6.56
C THR A 123 14.32 -8.13 6.91
N VAL A 124 14.93 -7.26 7.73
CA VAL A 124 14.34 -5.98 8.08
C VAL A 124 14.13 -5.11 6.84
N ALA A 125 15.13 -4.99 5.98
CA ALA A 125 15.00 -4.24 4.73
C ALA A 125 13.85 -4.76 3.85
N ALA A 126 13.72 -6.08 3.69
CA ALA A 126 12.65 -6.68 2.92
C ALA A 126 11.26 -6.36 3.50
N VAL A 127 11.11 -6.46 4.83
CA VAL A 127 9.86 -6.13 5.51
C VAL A 127 9.54 -4.64 5.39
N SER A 128 10.51 -3.75 5.57
CA SER A 128 10.33 -2.30 5.42
C SER A 128 9.86 -1.91 4.02
N VAL A 129 10.43 -2.52 2.97
CA VAL A 129 10.00 -2.29 1.59
C VAL A 129 8.57 -2.78 1.39
N ALA A 130 8.23 -3.96 1.89
CA ALA A 130 6.87 -4.50 1.79
C ALA A 130 5.85 -3.58 2.49
N VAL A 131 6.14 -3.13 3.71
CA VAL A 131 5.30 -2.19 4.46
C VAL A 131 5.16 -0.86 3.70
N GLY A 132 6.26 -0.32 3.16
CA GLY A 132 6.23 0.91 2.37
C GLY A 132 5.38 0.79 1.11
N PHE A 133 5.46 -0.35 0.41
CA PHE A 133 4.63 -0.62 -0.75
C PHE A 133 3.14 -0.72 -0.37
N LEU A 134 2.81 -1.42 0.71
CA LEU A 134 1.42 -1.53 1.19
C LEU A 134 0.86 -0.15 1.60
N ALA A 135 1.67 0.66 2.29
CA ALA A 135 1.29 2.03 2.64
C ALA A 135 1.06 2.88 1.39
N ALA A 136 1.96 2.83 0.39
CA ALA A 136 1.79 3.54 -0.87
C ALA A 136 0.54 3.06 -1.64
N ARG A 137 0.29 1.74 -1.65
CA ARG A 137 -0.88 1.13 -2.29
C ARG A 137 -2.17 1.57 -1.62
N PHE A 138 -2.20 1.66 -0.29
CA PHE A 138 -3.34 2.14 0.49
C PHE A 138 -3.63 3.61 0.19
N ILE A 139 -2.62 4.49 0.31
CA ILE A 139 -2.75 5.92 0.00
C ILE A 139 -3.28 6.12 -1.43
N LYS A 140 -2.72 5.39 -2.41
CA LYS A 140 -3.18 5.45 -3.80
C LYS A 140 -4.63 4.97 -3.94
N SER A 141 -4.99 3.87 -3.27
CA SER A 141 -6.35 3.33 -3.30
C SER A 141 -7.36 4.33 -2.73
N THR A 142 -7.05 4.95 -1.59
CA THR A 142 -7.92 5.94 -0.94
C THR A 142 -8.06 7.21 -1.78
N ALA A 143 -7.01 7.60 -2.52
CA ALA A 143 -7.06 8.73 -3.44
C ALA A 143 -7.97 8.48 -4.67
N GLU A 144 -8.14 7.21 -5.08
CA GLU A 144 -9.07 6.84 -6.15
C GLU A 144 -10.53 6.90 -5.69
N ASP A 145 -10.84 6.52 -4.45
CA ASP A 145 -12.19 6.63 -3.87
C ASP A 145 -12.71 8.09 -3.86
N LEU A 146 -11.85 9.07 -3.61
CA LEU A 146 -12.22 10.50 -3.61
C LEU A 146 -12.51 11.08 -5.01
N ARG A 147 -12.05 10.42 -6.09
CA ARG A 147 -12.30 10.87 -7.48
C ARG A 147 -13.58 10.31 -8.10
N TYR A 148 -14.20 9.31 -7.48
CA TYR A 148 -15.50 8.80 -7.93
C TYR A 148 -16.71 9.64 -7.44
N ASP A 149 -16.54 10.46 -6.40
CA ASP A 149 -17.60 11.35 -5.91
C ASP A 149 -17.73 12.65 -6.75
N SER A 150 -16.64 13.12 -7.33
CA SER A 150 -16.59 14.39 -8.09
C SER A 150 -17.11 14.30 -9.53
N MET A 151 -17.40 13.08 -10.04
CA MET A 151 -17.99 12.87 -11.37
C MET A 151 -19.52 12.68 -11.35
N ASN A 152 -20.16 12.61 -10.18
CA ASN A 152 -21.63 12.53 -10.06
C ASN A 152 -22.29 13.80 -9.49
N ALA A 153 -21.51 14.83 -9.14
CA ALA A 153 -22.02 16.13 -8.70
C ALA A 153 -22.30 17.13 -9.85
N GLY A 154 -22.36 16.66 -11.10
CA GLY A 154 -22.50 17.51 -12.29
C GLY A 154 -23.76 17.29 -13.15
N SER A 155 -24.64 16.34 -12.82
CA SER A 155 -25.79 15.96 -13.67
C SER A 155 -27.15 16.48 -13.17
N SER A 156 -27.16 17.47 -12.27
CA SER A 156 -28.40 18.03 -11.70
C SER A 156 -28.42 19.57 -11.67
N GLN A 157 -28.08 20.25 -12.77
CA GLN A 157 -28.40 21.67 -12.89
C GLN A 157 -28.59 22.11 -14.35
N GLY A 158 -29.84 22.24 -14.77
CA GLY A 158 -30.17 22.73 -16.12
C GLY A 158 -31.63 22.65 -16.53
N GLY A 159 -32.56 22.40 -15.61
CA GLY A 159 -33.98 22.62 -15.87
C GLY A 159 -34.36 24.05 -15.54
N GLN A 160 -34.48 24.94 -16.55
CA GLN A 160 -35.45 26.06 -16.56
C GLN A 160 -35.42 26.89 -17.86
N ARG A 161 -36.53 26.76 -18.61
CA ARG A 161 -37.33 27.81 -19.29
C ARG A 161 -36.66 28.77 -20.28
N ARG A 162 -37.25 28.85 -21.49
CA ARG A 162 -37.81 30.08 -22.13
C ARG A 162 -38.59 29.70 -23.41
N THR A 163 -39.91 29.60 -23.34
CA THR A 163 -40.89 30.58 -23.85
C THR A 163 -40.83 30.85 -25.37
N ARG A 164 -41.84 30.28 -26.06
CA ARG A 164 -42.41 30.78 -27.32
C ARG A 164 -42.65 32.30 -27.25
N PRO A 165 -42.41 32.99 -28.37
CA PRO A 165 -43.42 33.91 -28.88
C PRO A 165 -43.79 33.63 -30.34
N GLN A 166 -44.92 34.20 -30.67
CA GLN A 166 -45.85 33.97 -31.77
C GLN A 166 -45.62 34.99 -32.87
N GLY A 167 -45.82 34.59 -34.14
CA GLY A 167 -46.25 35.51 -35.20
C GLY A 167 -45.31 35.70 -36.38
N GLN A 168 -45.74 35.21 -37.55
CA GLN A 168 -45.93 35.93 -38.82
C GLN A 168 -45.95 34.90 -39.96
N GLN A 169 -47.14 34.54 -40.43
CA GLN A 169 -47.81 35.20 -41.56
C GLN A 169 -47.18 34.82 -42.90
N GLY A 170 -48.01 34.18 -43.73
CA GLY A 170 -48.15 34.66 -45.10
C GLY A 170 -47.77 33.65 -46.19
N GLN A 171 -48.82 33.18 -46.85
CA GLN A 171 -48.95 33.26 -48.30
C GLN A 171 -48.07 32.35 -49.16
N GLN A 172 -48.71 31.32 -49.74
CA GLN A 172 -49.03 31.20 -51.17
C GLN A 172 -49.21 29.71 -51.47
N ARG A 173 -50.45 29.25 -51.68
CA ARG A 173 -51.13 29.21 -52.98
C ARG A 173 -50.36 28.39 -54.03
N SER A 174 -51.11 27.52 -54.70
CA SER A 174 -50.79 26.76 -55.93
C SER A 174 -50.22 25.38 -55.63
N ARG A 175 -50.69 24.25 -56.16
CA ARG A 175 -51.63 23.89 -57.25
C ARG A 175 -51.95 22.39 -56.99
N ALA A 176 -53.21 21.97 -57.01
CA ALA A 176 -53.84 21.32 -58.17
C ALA A 176 -53.06 20.11 -58.73
N ASN A 177 -53.47 18.89 -58.34
CA ASN A 177 -53.70 17.70 -59.17
C ASN A 177 -54.24 16.60 -58.21
N ALA A 178 -55.45 16.01 -58.29
CA ALA A 178 -56.12 15.30 -59.41
C ALA A 178 -55.15 14.29 -60.05
N SER A 179 -55.42 13.02 -60.28
CA SER A 179 -56.59 12.13 -60.14
C SER A 179 -56.10 10.73 -60.57
N ALA A 180 -56.90 9.70 -60.28
CA ALA A 180 -56.79 8.27 -60.67
C ALA A 180 -56.15 7.34 -59.64
#